data_AF-A0A5M9N5R0-F1
#
_entry.id   AF-A0A5M9N5R0-F1
#
_cell.length_a   1.000
_cell.length_b   1.000
_cell.length_c   1.000
_cell.angle_alpha   90.00
_cell.angle_beta   90.00
_cell.angle_gamma   90.00
#
_symmetry.space_group_name_H-M   'P 1'
#
loop_
_entity.id
_entity.type
_entity.pdbx_description
1 polymer ?
#
loop_
_entity_poly.entity_id
_entity_poly.type
_entity_poly.pdbx_seq_one_letter_code
_entity_poly.pdbx_strand_id
1 'polypeptide(L)'
;MDRDFGRGKRTIQIDLASENDQGDLDRLLDDAHVFVQGFRPGALAASGLSPETLAQHFQRRGIVCAKCLRSNLLGDECLRGRAFWGRRRGTAYSCQAPDHVRGYFLAAGIMAALYKQATEGGSWRVDVPLAGVMKYLRSLGSGKDEYLETRDTRFDPMTAVGIPL
;
A
#
# COMPACT_ATOMS: atom_id res chain seq x y z
N MET A 1 12.62 -17.75 -1.19
CA MET A 1 12.21 -16.37 -1.50
C MET A 1 12.05 -16.26 -3.01
N ASP A 2 10.96 -15.67 -3.50
CA ASP A 2 10.64 -15.62 -4.93
C ASP A 2 11.69 -14.82 -5.72
N ARG A 3 12.30 -15.45 -6.73
CA ARG A 3 13.46 -14.93 -7.48
C ARG A 3 13.08 -13.72 -8.34
N ASP A 4 11.80 -13.57 -8.65
CA ASP A 4 11.29 -12.53 -9.54
C ASP A 4 10.95 -11.22 -8.81
N PHE A 5 10.51 -11.27 -7.54
CA PHE A 5 10.19 -10.08 -6.73
C PHE A 5 11.26 -9.69 -5.71
N GLY A 6 12.35 -10.48 -5.59
CA GLY A 6 13.44 -10.24 -4.65
C GLY A 6 14.59 -9.38 -5.20
N ARG A 7 14.63 -9.09 -6.51
CA ARG A 7 15.72 -8.31 -7.11
C ARG A 7 15.81 -6.91 -6.50
N GLY A 8 17.02 -6.49 -6.16
CA GLY A 8 17.30 -5.18 -5.55
C GLY A 8 16.98 -5.09 -4.05
N LYS A 9 16.48 -6.16 -3.41
CA LYS A 9 16.19 -6.18 -1.97
C LYS A 9 17.28 -6.94 -1.23
N ARG A 10 17.69 -6.40 -0.08
CA ARG A 10 18.48 -7.13 0.92
C ARG A 10 17.50 -7.71 1.94
N THR A 11 17.71 -8.97 2.33
CA THR A 11 16.80 -9.69 3.23
C THR A 11 17.54 -10.05 4.50
N ILE A 12 16.90 -9.80 5.63
CA ILE A 12 17.29 -10.26 6.96
C ILE A 12 16.07 -10.92 7.60
N GLN A 13 16.29 -11.90 8.47
CA GLN A 13 15.25 -12.53 9.26
C GLN A 13 15.34 -11.96 10.68
N ILE A 14 14.23 -11.44 11.19
CA ILE A 14 14.12 -10.79 12.50
C ILE A 14 12.90 -11.41 13.18
N ASP A 15 13.09 -11.92 14.40
CA ASP A 15 12.00 -12.34 15.26
C ASP A 15 11.53 -11.17 16.14
N LEU A 16 10.31 -10.69 15.87
CA LEU A 16 9.73 -9.56 16.62
C LEU A 16 9.44 -9.88 18.10
N ALA A 17 9.48 -11.15 18.50
CA ALA A 17 9.32 -11.58 19.90
C ALA A 17 10.66 -11.63 20.67
N SER A 18 11.80 -11.61 19.97
CA SER A 18 13.14 -11.65 20.57
C SER A 18 13.61 -10.23 20.92
N GLU A 19 13.99 -9.99 22.17
CA GLU A 19 14.55 -8.69 22.61
C GLU A 19 15.86 -8.36 21.91
N ASN A 20 16.66 -9.38 21.54
CA ASN A 20 17.93 -9.17 20.85
C ASN A 20 17.73 -8.71 19.41
N ASP A 21 16.71 -9.24 18.73
CA ASP A 21 16.37 -8.93 17.34
C ASP A 21 15.67 -7.56 17.22
N GLN A 22 15.01 -7.10 18.29
CA GLN A 22 14.43 -5.76 18.37
C GLN A 22 15.50 -4.67 18.22
N GLY A 23 16.67 -4.84 18.84
CA GLY A 23 17.78 -3.89 18.68
C GLY A 23 18.31 -3.80 17.24
N ASP A 24 18.36 -4.94 16.53
CA ASP A 24 18.74 -4.97 15.11
C ASP A 24 17.68 -4.29 14.23
N LEU A 25 16.40 -4.46 14.56
CA LEU A 25 15.30 -3.78 13.88
C LEU A 25 15.35 -2.26 14.08
N ASP A 26 15.56 -1.80 15.32
CA ASP A 26 15.69 -0.38 15.64
C ASP A 26 16.85 0.24 14.86
N ARG A 27 17.98 -0.45 14.78
CA ARG A 27 19.14 -0.01 13.98
C ARG A 27 18.84 0.12 12.49
N LEU A 28 17.96 -0.75 11.95
CA LEU A 28 17.51 -0.64 10.56
C LEU A 28 16.54 0.51 10.35
N LEU A 29 15.71 0.82 11.36
CA LEU A 29 14.74 1.89 11.31
C LEU A 29 15.38 3.27 11.48
N ASP A 30 16.48 3.39 12.22
CA ASP A 30 17.22 4.65 12.42
C ASP A 30 17.55 5.38 11.11
N ASP A 31 18.01 4.63 10.10
CA ASP A 31 18.36 5.18 8.78
C ASP A 31 17.20 5.15 7.78
N ALA A 32 16.09 4.48 8.10
CA ALA A 32 14.98 4.27 7.19
C ALA A 32 14.18 5.57 6.96
N HIS A 33 13.88 5.85 5.69
CA HIS A 33 13.00 6.95 5.30
C HIS A 33 11.55 6.49 5.07
N VAL A 34 11.40 5.23 4.64
CA VAL A 34 10.12 4.65 4.24
C VAL A 34 9.96 3.30 4.90
N PHE A 35 8.87 3.13 5.63
CA PHE A 35 8.46 1.86 6.21
C PHE A 35 7.26 1.31 5.43
N VAL A 36 7.47 0.20 4.71
CA VAL A 36 6.42 -0.44 3.90
C VAL A 36 5.94 -1.72 4.57
N GLN A 37 4.64 -1.84 4.83
CA GLN A 37 4.05 -3.04 5.44
C GLN A 37 2.85 -3.60 4.68
N GLY A 38 2.74 -4.93 4.71
CA GLY A 38 1.59 -5.69 4.18
C GLY A 38 0.81 -6.48 5.24
N PHE A 39 1.13 -6.29 6.53
CA PHE A 39 0.48 -6.98 7.64
C PHE A 39 -0.94 -6.46 7.88
N ARG A 40 -1.75 -7.22 8.64
CA ARG A 40 -3.09 -6.78 9.02
C ARG A 40 -3.04 -5.52 9.90
N PRO A 41 -4.07 -4.65 9.85
CA PRO A 41 -4.10 -3.48 10.72
C PRO A 41 -4.03 -3.94 12.18
N GLY A 42 -3.15 -3.31 12.97
CA GLY A 42 -2.94 -3.66 14.37
C GLY A 42 -2.03 -4.87 14.62
N ALA A 43 -1.71 -5.71 13.62
CA ALA A 43 -0.84 -6.87 13.82
C ALA A 43 0.58 -6.47 14.25
N LEU A 44 1.05 -5.32 13.76
CA LEU A 44 2.34 -4.75 14.12
C LEU A 44 2.28 -3.77 15.29
N ALA A 45 1.09 -3.43 15.78
CA ALA A 45 0.96 -2.49 16.90
C ALA A 45 1.50 -3.07 18.21
N ALA A 46 1.34 -4.39 18.41
CA ALA A 46 1.89 -5.10 19.56
C ALA A 46 3.43 -5.09 19.61
N SER A 47 4.09 -4.91 18.46
CA SER A 47 5.54 -4.82 18.33
C SER A 47 6.04 -3.37 18.26
N GLY A 48 5.21 -2.36 18.57
CA GLY A 48 5.61 -0.95 18.52
C GLY A 48 5.77 -0.37 17.11
N LEU A 49 5.47 -1.13 16.06
CA LEU A 49 5.62 -0.72 14.66
C LEU A 49 4.34 -0.10 14.08
N SER A 50 3.58 0.59 14.94
CA SER A 50 2.41 1.36 14.51
C SER A 50 2.87 2.65 13.82
N PRO A 51 2.16 3.15 12.79
CA PRO A 51 2.50 4.43 12.15
C PRO A 51 2.60 5.59 13.14
N GLU A 52 1.77 5.58 14.19
CA GLU A 52 1.73 6.59 15.23
C GLU A 52 2.98 6.49 16.14
N THR A 53 3.35 5.29 16.57
CA THR A 53 4.58 5.05 17.34
C THR A 53 5.83 5.41 16.54
N LEU A 54 5.89 5.04 15.26
CA LEU A 54 7.00 5.39 14.37
C LEU A 54 7.08 6.90 14.14
N ALA A 55 5.95 7.58 13.96
CA ALA A 55 5.93 9.03 13.81
C ALA A 55 6.42 9.75 15.09
N GLN A 56 6.09 9.22 16.28
CA GLN A 56 6.59 9.73 17.56
C GLN A 56 8.08 9.47 17.74
N HIS A 57 8.57 8.28 17.40
CA HIS A 57 9.98 7.94 17.49
C HIS A 57 10.82 8.84 16.56
N PHE A 58 10.36 9.05 15.32
CA PHE A 58 11.09 9.79 14.30
C PHE A 58 10.64 11.26 14.16
N GLN A 59 10.09 11.89 15.19
CA GLN A 59 9.55 13.27 15.15
C GLN A 59 10.45 14.31 14.48
N ARG A 60 11.77 14.21 14.68
CA ARG A 60 12.74 15.19 14.15
C ARG A 60 12.95 15.10 12.65
N ARG A 61 12.85 13.91 12.07
CA ARG A 61 13.11 13.63 10.64
C ARG A 61 11.83 13.41 9.85
N GLY A 62 10.81 12.87 10.52
CA GLY A 62 9.62 12.32 9.94
C GLY A 62 9.88 10.97 9.26
N ILE A 63 8.83 10.15 9.16
CA ILE A 63 8.87 8.87 8.45
C ILE A 63 7.66 8.72 7.53
N VAL A 64 7.86 8.08 6.38
CA VAL A 64 6.77 7.71 5.47
C VAL A 64 6.34 6.27 5.75
N CYS A 65 5.14 6.09 6.29
CA CYS A 65 4.55 4.78 6.52
C CYS A 65 3.61 4.40 5.37
N ALA A 66 3.98 3.39 4.59
CA ALA A 66 3.20 2.91 3.45
C ALA A 66 2.56 1.55 3.75
N LYS A 67 1.27 1.40 3.41
CA LYS A 67 0.50 0.20 3.67
C LYS A 67 -0.09 -0.38 2.40
N CYS A 68 0.15 -1.67 2.21
CA CYS A 68 -0.35 -2.44 1.07
C CYS A 68 -1.10 -3.69 1.56
N LEU A 69 -2.26 -3.50 2.16
CA LEU A 69 -3.01 -4.59 2.78
C LEU A 69 -3.87 -5.34 1.76
N ARG A 70 -3.79 -6.68 1.78
CA ARG A 70 -4.80 -7.52 1.10
C ARG A 70 -6.12 -7.35 1.83
N SER A 71 -7.15 -6.89 1.12
CA SER A 71 -8.53 -6.91 1.61
C SER A 71 -8.90 -8.33 2.08
N ASN A 72 -9.49 -8.45 3.26
CA ASN A 72 -9.96 -9.73 3.81
C ASN A 72 -11.09 -10.35 2.95
N LEU A 73 -11.67 -9.56 2.04
CA LEU A 73 -12.73 -9.96 1.12
C LEU A 73 -12.21 -10.79 -0.06
N LEU A 74 -11.07 -11.46 0.07
CA LEU A 74 -10.36 -12.06 -1.06
C LEU A 74 -10.93 -13.38 -1.58
N GLY A 75 -11.89 -13.97 -0.87
CA GLY A 75 -12.81 -14.92 -1.49
C GLY A 75 -13.76 -14.18 -2.43
N ASP A 76 -14.50 -13.21 -1.90
CA ASP A 76 -15.61 -12.57 -2.58
C ASP A 76 -15.21 -11.59 -3.69
N GLU A 77 -14.14 -10.80 -3.56
CA GLU A 77 -13.79 -9.78 -4.56
C GLU A 77 -13.05 -10.36 -5.78
N CYS A 78 -12.23 -11.40 -5.58
CA CYS A 78 -11.60 -12.13 -6.68
C CYS A 78 -12.63 -12.99 -7.44
N LEU A 79 -13.60 -13.57 -6.72
CA LEU A 79 -14.77 -14.24 -7.32
C LEU A 79 -15.76 -13.24 -7.94
N ARG A 80 -16.04 -12.08 -7.33
CA ARG A 80 -16.89 -11.01 -7.90
C ARG A 80 -16.22 -10.32 -9.07
N GLY A 81 -14.90 -10.18 -9.09
CA GLY A 81 -14.13 -9.77 -10.26
C GLY A 81 -14.35 -10.73 -11.42
N ARG A 82 -14.29 -12.05 -11.16
CA ARG A 82 -14.71 -13.08 -12.13
C ARG A 82 -16.20 -12.99 -12.50
N ALA A 83 -17.11 -12.75 -11.55
CA ALA A 83 -18.55 -12.72 -11.82
C ALA A 83 -19.02 -11.47 -12.58
N PHE A 84 -18.33 -10.33 -12.39
CA PHE A 84 -18.63 -9.05 -13.04
C PHE A 84 -17.99 -8.97 -14.44
N TRP A 85 -16.73 -9.39 -14.59
CA TRP A 85 -16.06 -9.44 -15.89
C TRP A 85 -16.39 -10.71 -16.69
N GLY A 86 -16.92 -11.74 -16.04
CA GLY A 86 -17.32 -13.02 -16.66
C GLY A 86 -18.68 -13.01 -17.36
N ARG A 87 -19.43 -11.90 -17.37
CA ARG A 87 -20.72 -11.80 -18.12
C ARG A 87 -20.62 -11.11 -19.48
N ARG A 88 -19.50 -10.48 -19.81
CA ARG A 88 -19.24 -9.97 -21.18
C ARG A 88 -17.94 -10.61 -21.66
N ARG A 89 -18.07 -11.39 -22.74
CA ARG A 89 -17.00 -12.12 -23.45
C ARG A 89 -15.59 -11.52 -23.21
N GLY A 90 -14.77 -12.20 -22.41
CA GLY A 90 -13.35 -12.37 -22.78
C GLY A 90 -12.23 -11.89 -21.85
N THR A 91 -12.43 -11.18 -20.74
CA THR A 91 -11.27 -10.78 -19.89
C THR A 91 -11.57 -10.83 -18.40
N ALA A 92 -11.49 -12.02 -17.80
CA ALA A 92 -11.20 -12.09 -16.38
C ALA A 92 -9.77 -11.56 -16.19
N TYR A 93 -9.60 -10.43 -15.51
CA TYR A 93 -8.26 -10.03 -15.07
C TYR A 93 -7.69 -11.17 -14.23
N SER A 94 -6.44 -11.53 -14.47
CA SER A 94 -5.72 -12.39 -13.54
C SER A 94 -5.79 -11.73 -12.16
N CYS A 95 -5.86 -12.54 -11.10
CA CYS A 95 -5.80 -12.03 -9.73
C CYS A 95 -4.58 -11.12 -9.48
N GLN A 96 -3.58 -11.17 -10.37
CA GLN A 96 -2.36 -10.38 -10.34
C GLN A 96 -2.53 -8.92 -10.82
N ALA A 97 -3.42 -8.64 -11.79
CA ALA A 97 -3.51 -7.28 -12.34
C ALA A 97 -3.88 -6.21 -11.30
N PRO A 98 -4.87 -6.43 -10.40
CA PRO A 98 -5.14 -5.50 -9.31
C PRO A 98 -3.98 -5.36 -8.32
N ASP A 99 -3.25 -6.45 -8.05
CA ASP A 99 -2.09 -6.43 -7.15
C ASP A 99 -0.90 -5.64 -7.73
N HIS A 100 -0.64 -5.77 -9.04
CA HIS A 100 0.38 -4.99 -9.73
C HIS A 100 0.04 -3.49 -9.78
N VAL A 101 -1.19 -3.16 -10.17
CA VAL A 101 -1.66 -1.76 -10.22
C VAL A 101 -1.60 -1.12 -8.84
N ARG A 102 -1.98 -1.87 -7.79
CA ARG A 102 -1.85 -1.42 -6.40
C ARG A 102 -0.39 -1.14 -6.01
N GLY A 103 0.55 -1.98 -6.44
CA GLY A 103 1.98 -1.75 -6.24
C GLY A 103 2.47 -0.45 -6.87
N TYR A 104 2.03 -0.14 -8.09
CA TYR A 104 2.37 1.12 -8.76
C TYR A 104 1.77 2.34 -8.04
N PHE A 105 0.51 2.26 -7.61
CA PHE A 105 -0.09 3.34 -6.82
C PHE A 105 0.62 3.56 -5.49
N LEU A 106 1.03 2.49 -4.81
CA LEU A 106 1.79 2.60 -3.58
C LEU A 106 3.13 3.29 -3.81
N ALA A 107 3.85 2.93 -4.87
CA ALA A 107 5.11 3.57 -5.23
C ALA A 107 4.91 5.06 -5.55
N ALA A 108 3.89 5.41 -6.33
CA ALA A 108 3.57 6.80 -6.63
C ALA A 108 3.23 7.61 -5.36
N GLY A 109 2.47 7.01 -4.45
CA GLY A 109 2.11 7.63 -3.18
C GLY A 109 3.30 7.81 -2.25
N ILE A 110 4.23 6.85 -2.20
CA ILE A 110 5.49 6.99 -1.45
C ILE A 110 6.29 8.17 -2.00
N MET A 111 6.43 8.28 -3.33
CA MET A 111 7.16 9.39 -3.95
C MET A 111 6.50 10.74 -3.64
N ALA A 112 5.17 10.82 -3.70
CA ALA A 112 4.43 12.04 -3.35
C ALA A 112 4.57 12.38 -1.86
N ALA A 113 4.55 11.38 -0.97
CA ALA A 113 4.74 11.58 0.46
C ALA A 113 6.17 12.04 0.80
N LEU A 114 7.18 11.48 0.14
CA LEU A 114 8.57 11.94 0.28
C LEU A 114 8.74 13.38 -0.22
N TYR A 115 8.08 13.74 -1.32
CA TYR A 115 8.07 15.12 -1.81
C TYR A 115 7.47 16.07 -0.77
N LYS A 116 6.29 15.74 -0.24
CA LYS A 116 5.64 16.53 0.81
C LYS A 116 6.47 16.61 2.08
N GLN A 117 7.09 15.51 2.48
CA GLN A 117 8.01 15.48 3.62
C GLN A 117 9.20 16.43 3.41
N ALA A 118 9.74 16.50 2.20
CA ALA A 118 10.85 17.41 1.89
C ALA A 118 10.44 18.89 1.89
N THR A 119 9.18 19.22 1.53
CA THR A 119 8.71 20.60 1.45
C THR A 119 8.03 21.11 2.72
N GLU A 120 7.28 20.26 3.42
CA GLU A 120 6.44 20.61 4.57
C GLU A 120 6.96 19.99 5.89
N GLY A 121 7.84 18.99 5.81
CA GLY A 121 8.30 18.22 6.97
C GLY A 121 7.27 17.19 7.45
N GLY A 122 7.54 16.63 8.62
CA GLY A 122 6.62 15.72 9.31
C GLY A 122 6.59 14.28 8.78
N SER A 123 5.69 13.49 9.37
CA SER A 123 5.48 12.08 9.04
C SER A 123 4.22 11.92 8.20
N TRP A 124 4.29 11.04 7.21
CA TRP A 124 3.22 10.86 6.23
C TRP A 124 2.80 9.40 6.15
N ARG A 125 1.51 9.17 5.94
CA ARG A 125 0.96 7.84 5.76
C ARG A 125 0.33 7.69 4.39
N VAL A 126 0.68 6.61 3.69
CA VAL A 126 0.14 6.25 2.38
C VAL A 126 -0.59 4.92 2.50
N ASP A 127 -1.90 4.95 2.32
CA ASP A 127 -2.73 3.75 2.29
C ASP A 127 -3.28 3.54 0.86
N VAL A 128 -3.05 2.35 0.28
CA VAL A 128 -3.63 1.96 -1.01
C VAL A 128 -4.50 0.71 -0.82
N PRO A 129 -5.80 0.87 -0.54
CA PRO A 129 -6.70 -0.25 -0.35
C PRO A 129 -6.99 -0.96 -1.68
N LEU A 130 -6.97 -2.29 -1.69
CA LEU A 130 -7.28 -3.10 -2.88
C LEU A 130 -8.68 -2.78 -3.45
N ALA A 131 -9.66 -2.57 -2.58
CA ALA A 131 -11.02 -2.17 -2.98
C ALA A 131 -11.04 -0.81 -3.70
N GLY A 132 -10.17 0.13 -3.30
CA GLY A 132 -10.03 1.43 -3.97
C GLY A 132 -9.46 1.26 -5.39
N VAL A 133 -8.40 0.47 -5.52
CA VAL A 133 -7.81 0.14 -6.83
C VAL A 133 -8.83 -0.55 -7.75
N MET A 134 -9.62 -1.49 -7.23
CA MET A 134 -10.65 -2.15 -8.03
C MET A 134 -11.79 -1.22 -8.46
N LYS A 135 -12.19 -0.27 -7.60
CA LYS A 135 -13.16 0.77 -7.96
C LYS A 135 -12.60 1.69 -9.05
N TYR A 136 -11.34 2.10 -8.95
CA TYR A 136 -10.65 2.88 -9.96
C TYR A 136 -10.55 2.13 -11.30
N LEU A 137 -10.10 0.87 -11.29
CA LEU A 137 -10.07 0.06 -12.52
C LEU A 137 -11.45 -0.13 -13.14
N ARG A 138 -12.52 -0.15 -12.32
CA ARG A 138 -13.90 -0.17 -12.81
C ARG A 138 -14.31 1.15 -13.45
N SER A 139 -13.89 2.30 -12.93
CA SER A 139 -14.27 3.61 -13.47
C SER A 139 -13.63 3.89 -14.83
N LEU A 140 -12.48 3.29 -15.13
CA LEU A 140 -11.82 3.40 -16.45
C LEU A 140 -12.62 2.80 -17.62
N GLY A 141 -13.66 2.01 -17.33
CA GLY A 141 -14.53 1.42 -18.34
C GLY A 141 -13.90 0.23 -19.08
N SER A 142 -14.75 -0.70 -19.53
CA SER A 142 -14.35 -1.75 -20.47
C SER A 142 -14.54 -1.16 -21.87
N GLY A 143 -13.48 -0.68 -22.52
CA GLY A 143 -13.58 0.07 -23.77
C GLY A 143 -14.38 -0.63 -24.88
N LYS A 144 -15.69 -0.38 -24.93
CA LYS A 144 -16.66 -0.68 -26.00
C LYS A 144 -17.96 0.10 -25.78
N ASP A 145 -17.89 1.37 -25.42
CA ASP A 145 -19.05 2.27 -25.53
C ASP A 145 -18.53 3.61 -26.04
N GLU A 146 -18.85 3.86 -27.31
CA GLU A 146 -18.94 5.18 -27.93
C GLU A 146 -19.87 6.05 -27.06
N TYR A 147 -19.58 7.35 -26.95
CA TYR A 147 -20.18 8.37 -26.06
C TYR A 147 -19.57 8.51 -24.65
N LEU A 148 -18.61 9.44 -24.57
CA LEU A 148 -18.12 10.03 -23.32
C LEU A 148 -19.17 11.01 -22.76
N GLU A 149 -20.08 10.51 -21.94
CA GLU A 149 -20.55 11.32 -20.80
C GLU A 149 -19.58 11.07 -19.63
N THR A 150 -19.00 12.16 -19.13
CA THR A 150 -18.06 12.22 -18.01
C THR A 150 -18.61 11.50 -16.78
N ARG A 151 -18.22 10.23 -16.61
CA ARG A 151 -18.40 9.48 -15.37
C ARG A 151 -17.42 10.03 -14.33
N ASP A 152 -17.94 10.31 -13.13
CA ASP A 152 -17.25 10.96 -12.03
C ASP A 152 -15.89 10.31 -11.73
N THR A 153 -14.81 11.00 -12.13
CA THR A 153 -13.41 10.58 -11.97
C THR A 153 -12.84 10.91 -10.59
N ARG A 154 -13.64 11.47 -9.68
CA ARG A 154 -13.21 11.96 -8.35
C ARG A 154 -12.82 10.88 -7.35
N PHE A 155 -12.72 9.61 -7.74
CA PHE A 155 -12.30 8.56 -6.82
C PHE A 155 -10.77 8.47 -6.77
N ASP A 156 -10.17 8.92 -5.66
CA ASP A 156 -8.75 8.77 -5.40
C ASP A 156 -8.46 7.34 -4.87
N PRO A 157 -7.75 6.48 -5.63
CA PRO A 157 -7.38 5.15 -5.16
C PRO A 157 -6.31 5.17 -4.06
N MET A 158 -5.75 6.34 -3.77
CA MET A 158 -4.67 6.58 -2.84
C MET A 158 -5.16 7.53 -1.75
N THR A 159 -4.80 7.26 -0.50
CA THR A 159 -5.01 8.23 0.57
C THR A 159 -3.67 8.52 1.21
N ALA A 160 -3.17 9.73 0.98
CA ALA A 160 -1.96 10.24 1.61
C ALA A 160 -2.38 11.26 2.69
N VAL A 161 -2.24 10.89 3.95
CA VAL A 161 -2.62 11.73 5.10
C VAL A 161 -1.38 12.00 5.95
N GLY A 162 -1.21 13.24 6.43
CA GLY A 162 -0.22 13.53 7.45
C GLY A 162 -0.53 12.75 8.73
N ILE A 163 0.48 12.19 9.38
CA ILE A 163 0.29 11.51 10.67
C ILE A 163 0.32 12.60 11.74
N PRO A 164 -0.78 12.84 12.48
CA PRO A 164 -0.76 13.79 13.58
C PRO A 164 0.21 13.29 14.65
N LEU A 165 1.03 14.23 15.17
CA LEU A 165 1.95 13.98 16.27
C LEU A 165 1.23 13.87 17.61
#